data_AF-A0A941YFL1-F1
#
_entry.id   AF-A0A941YFL1-F1
#
_cell.length_a   1.000
_cell.length_b   1.000
_cell.length_c   1.000
_cell.angle_alpha   90.00
_cell.angle_beta   90.00
_cell.angle_gamma   90.00
#
_symmetry.space_group_name_H-M   'P 1'
#
loop_
_entity.id
_entity.type
_entity.pdbx_description
1 polymer ?
#
loop_
_entity_poly.entity_id
_entity_poly.type
_entity_poly.pdbx_seq_one_letter_code
_entity_poly.pdbx_strand_id
1 'polypeptide(L)'
;MFDVVIVGGGPSGSTVGSMLKKYAPHLKVGIFEREVFPRDHVGESLLPAVCKVLDEIGCWDKVEAANFPIKIGATYRWGATDELWDFEFLPGAEFKDVPRPATFTGVRAQTAFQVDRSVFDKILLDHSASLGCEVTEGVRVNEVLKEGDKVTGLVMSNGETVTAKHYVDASGVSGIIRRAFDVPVDYPTNLKNIALWDYWQDAEWAVSVGAEGTRIVVMSLGYGWLWFIPISPTRTSVGFVVPTDYYKASGLTPEELYRKAISEEPMISKLVENAECENLFSTTTDWSYIADRLAGENWFLAGDTCGFADPILSAGLTLAMMGARQVAYSIIAMENGDHESQWLRDFYSEAHRGRIRQHVQFADFWYTSNGQFTDLIENTAVIAQRSGLNLTPDAAFRWLGTGGFAQEDQALPFIGGLAIQAVQVVNQRFTRQKVTWNVATNNVFKLNLEGATEAEFPVLFEGKIWPRKAYKRDGKMLPQYGVFEIVTLLLQKECDILPWLERVRHFFFSNRLYPNVETGVQNALVTLETMVVDGWVTAEYDPSQPLHPFELPEEGQTIHQNNDITFYKAEA
;
A
#
# COMPACT_ATOMS: atom_id res chain seq x y z
N MET A 1 -28.23 20.61 -7.13
CA MET A 1 -28.08 19.60 -6.06
C MET A 1 -27.61 18.30 -6.68
N PHE A 2 -26.58 17.69 -6.11
CA PHE A 2 -26.01 16.39 -6.46
C PHE A 2 -26.45 15.32 -5.44
N ASP A 3 -26.29 14.05 -5.77
CA ASP A 3 -26.33 12.99 -4.75
C ASP A 3 -24.98 12.94 -4.03
N VAL A 4 -23.88 13.03 -4.78
CA VAL A 4 -22.51 12.99 -4.25
C VAL A 4 -21.65 14.12 -4.82
N VAL A 5 -20.92 14.81 -3.96
CA VAL A 5 -19.89 15.79 -4.35
C VAL A 5 -18.53 15.33 -3.85
N ILE A 6 -17.55 15.32 -4.74
CA ILE A 6 -16.18 14.90 -4.48
C ILE A 6 -15.25 16.12 -4.65
N VAL A 7 -14.47 16.42 -3.60
CA VAL A 7 -13.48 17.50 -3.59
C VAL A 7 -12.12 16.92 -3.93
N GLY A 8 -11.56 17.27 -5.09
CA GLY A 8 -10.31 16.74 -5.62
C GLY A 8 -10.52 15.69 -6.71
N GLY A 9 -9.84 15.85 -7.84
CA GLY A 9 -9.89 15.00 -9.04
C GLY A 9 -8.70 14.05 -9.18
N GLY A 10 -7.82 13.96 -8.17
CA GLY A 10 -6.74 12.98 -8.13
C GLY A 10 -7.23 11.52 -8.06
N PRO A 11 -6.31 10.54 -7.89
CA PRO A 11 -6.63 9.12 -7.97
C PRO A 11 -7.78 8.66 -7.06
N SER A 12 -7.83 9.14 -5.81
CA SER A 12 -8.93 8.83 -4.90
C SER A 12 -10.27 9.37 -5.38
N GLY A 13 -10.34 10.65 -5.75
CA GLY A 13 -11.61 11.28 -6.15
C GLY A 13 -12.16 10.68 -7.44
N SER A 14 -11.29 10.49 -8.43
CA SER A 14 -11.64 9.82 -9.69
C SER A 14 -12.07 8.37 -9.48
N THR A 15 -11.41 7.63 -8.57
CA THR A 15 -11.82 6.26 -8.22
C THR A 15 -13.22 6.23 -7.59
N VAL A 16 -13.52 7.13 -6.64
CA VAL A 16 -14.86 7.22 -6.05
C VAL A 16 -15.90 7.49 -7.13
N GLY A 17 -15.68 8.51 -7.96
CA GLY A 17 -16.62 8.88 -9.03
C GLY A 17 -16.87 7.74 -10.01
N SER A 18 -15.80 7.08 -10.46
CA SER A 18 -15.89 5.95 -11.38
C SER A 18 -16.64 4.76 -10.79
N MET A 19 -16.35 4.38 -9.54
CA MET A 19 -17.05 3.29 -8.84
C MET A 19 -18.54 3.59 -8.67
N LEU A 20 -18.89 4.82 -8.24
CA LEU A 20 -20.28 5.25 -8.11
C LEU A 20 -21.01 5.16 -9.45
N LYS A 21 -20.39 5.63 -10.55
CA LYS A 21 -21.02 5.56 -11.87
C LYS A 21 -21.12 4.16 -12.42
N LYS A 22 -20.16 3.28 -12.13
CA LYS A 22 -20.21 1.88 -12.55
C LYS A 22 -21.34 1.11 -11.87
N TYR A 23 -21.49 1.27 -10.56
CA TYR A 23 -22.39 0.42 -9.76
C TYR A 23 -23.72 1.10 -9.37
N ALA A 24 -23.80 2.42 -9.42
CA ALA A 24 -24.99 3.22 -9.19
C ALA A 24 -25.11 4.36 -10.23
N PRO A 25 -25.26 4.03 -11.53
CA PRO A 25 -25.20 5.02 -12.64
C PRO A 25 -26.26 6.13 -12.56
N HIS A 26 -27.33 5.91 -11.78
CA HIS A 26 -28.39 6.88 -11.56
C HIS A 26 -27.99 8.05 -10.63
N LEU A 27 -26.93 7.89 -9.82
CA LEU A 27 -26.48 8.94 -8.91
C LEU A 27 -25.90 10.13 -9.69
N LYS A 28 -26.31 11.34 -9.32
CA LYS A 28 -25.72 12.58 -9.80
C LYS A 28 -24.45 12.88 -9.01
N VAL A 29 -23.29 12.71 -9.66
CA VAL A 29 -21.96 12.84 -9.03
C VAL A 29 -21.21 14.02 -9.63
N GLY A 30 -20.77 14.95 -8.78
CA GLY A 30 -19.90 16.06 -9.16
C GLY A 30 -18.47 15.89 -8.61
N ILE A 31 -17.45 16.14 -9.44
CA ILE A 31 -16.04 16.16 -9.04
C ILE A 31 -15.50 17.58 -9.28
N PHE A 32 -14.98 18.20 -8.23
CA PHE A 32 -14.43 19.56 -8.31
C PHE A 32 -12.94 19.54 -8.01
N GLU A 33 -12.14 19.88 -9.03
CA GLU A 33 -10.68 19.89 -8.98
C GLU A 33 -10.18 21.35 -9.05
N ARG A 34 -9.23 21.68 -8.18
CA ARG A 34 -8.72 23.06 -8.04
C ARG A 34 -7.75 23.42 -9.16
N GLU A 35 -7.05 22.43 -9.72
CA GLU A 35 -6.06 22.59 -10.79
C GLU A 35 -6.69 22.28 -12.15
N VAL A 36 -5.96 22.57 -13.22
CA VAL A 36 -6.32 22.14 -14.58
C VAL A 36 -5.35 21.04 -14.95
N PHE A 37 -5.87 19.86 -15.33
CA PHE A 37 -5.04 18.72 -15.69
C PHE A 37 -4.64 18.78 -17.19
N PRO A 38 -3.49 18.21 -17.57
CA PRO A 38 -2.53 17.49 -16.72
C PRO A 38 -1.77 18.43 -15.77
N ARG A 39 -1.54 17.96 -14.54
CA ARG A 39 -0.74 18.67 -13.51
C ARG A 39 0.34 17.74 -12.94
N ASP A 40 1.47 18.30 -12.55
CA ASP A 40 2.53 17.52 -11.92
C ASP A 40 2.13 17.03 -10.51
N HIS A 41 2.67 15.87 -10.09
CA HIS A 41 2.51 15.32 -8.75
C HIS A 41 3.49 14.16 -8.47
N VAL A 42 4.11 14.14 -7.31
CA VAL A 42 4.97 13.03 -6.87
C VAL A 42 4.17 11.77 -6.48
N GLY A 43 4.78 10.58 -6.62
CA GLY A 43 4.16 9.31 -6.24
C GLY A 43 3.86 8.45 -7.47
N GLU A 44 4.92 8.10 -8.20
CA GLU A 44 4.86 7.49 -9.53
C GLU A 44 4.87 5.95 -9.51
N SER A 45 5.30 5.34 -8.41
CA SER A 45 5.48 3.88 -8.33
C SER A 45 4.24 3.18 -7.77
N LEU A 46 3.58 2.35 -8.59
CA LEU A 46 2.36 1.64 -8.19
C LEU A 46 2.67 0.24 -7.62
N LEU A 47 1.64 -0.36 -7.02
CA LEU A 47 1.63 -1.77 -6.63
C LEU A 47 0.50 -2.50 -7.37
N PRO A 48 0.57 -3.85 -7.52
CA PRO A 48 -0.45 -4.61 -8.26
C PRO A 48 -1.88 -4.43 -7.74
N ALA A 49 -2.05 -4.11 -6.45
CA ALA A 49 -3.35 -3.80 -5.85
C ALA A 49 -4.07 -2.62 -6.53
N VAL A 50 -3.32 -1.59 -6.96
CA VAL A 50 -3.87 -0.46 -7.73
C VAL A 50 -4.45 -0.95 -9.06
N CYS A 51 -3.75 -1.88 -9.73
CA CYS A 51 -4.16 -2.41 -11.03
C CYS A 51 -5.49 -3.16 -10.97
N LYS A 52 -5.78 -3.86 -9.86
CA LYS A 52 -7.11 -4.47 -9.63
C LYS A 52 -8.21 -3.42 -9.56
N VAL A 53 -7.95 -2.28 -8.91
CA VAL A 53 -8.90 -1.17 -8.86
C VAL A 53 -9.09 -0.56 -10.25
N LEU A 54 -8.02 -0.43 -11.04
CA LEU A 54 -8.09 0.07 -12.44
C LEU A 54 -8.97 -0.84 -13.31
N ASP A 55 -8.80 -2.15 -13.21
CA ASP A 55 -9.64 -3.13 -13.90
C ASP A 55 -11.09 -3.05 -13.43
N GLU A 56 -11.30 -2.98 -12.11
CA GLU A 56 -12.64 -2.89 -11.53
C GLU A 56 -13.36 -1.61 -11.92
N ILE A 57 -12.72 -0.45 -12.02
CA ILE A 57 -13.39 0.75 -12.54
C ILE A 57 -13.54 0.73 -14.08
N GLY A 58 -12.85 -0.17 -14.78
CA GLY A 58 -12.84 -0.26 -16.24
C GLY A 58 -11.86 0.72 -16.91
N CYS A 59 -10.87 1.22 -16.17
CA CYS A 59 -9.86 2.16 -16.66
C CYS A 59 -8.54 1.47 -17.05
N TRP A 60 -8.39 0.18 -16.75
CA TRP A 60 -7.20 -0.62 -17.06
C TRP A 60 -6.69 -0.42 -18.49
N ASP A 61 -7.53 -0.62 -19.51
CA ASP A 61 -7.11 -0.52 -20.92
C ASP A 61 -6.58 0.88 -21.28
N LYS A 62 -7.14 1.94 -20.69
CA LYS A 62 -6.70 3.33 -20.94
C LYS A 62 -5.32 3.59 -20.32
N VAL A 63 -5.08 3.08 -19.12
CA VAL A 63 -3.77 3.18 -18.44
C VAL A 63 -2.73 2.31 -19.14
N GLU A 64 -3.09 1.09 -19.53
CA GLU A 64 -2.18 0.18 -20.23
C GLU A 64 -1.82 0.71 -21.63
N ALA A 65 -2.74 1.39 -22.31
CA ALA A 65 -2.46 2.07 -23.58
C ALA A 65 -1.58 3.33 -23.45
N ALA A 66 -1.43 3.89 -22.24
CA ALA A 66 -0.57 5.06 -22.00
C ALA A 66 0.93 4.74 -22.04
N ASN A 67 1.28 3.46 -22.20
CA ASN A 67 2.63 2.97 -22.37
C ASN A 67 3.61 3.31 -21.22
N PHE A 68 3.10 3.38 -19.99
CA PHE A 68 3.93 3.52 -18.79
C PHE A 68 4.86 2.32 -18.58
N PRO A 69 6.10 2.50 -18.10
CA PRO A 69 6.98 1.38 -17.77
C PRO A 69 6.30 0.37 -16.84
N ILE A 70 6.40 -0.91 -17.18
CA ILE A 70 5.74 -1.98 -16.43
C ILE A 70 6.63 -2.40 -15.28
N LYS A 71 6.16 -2.17 -14.06
CA LYS A 71 6.85 -2.55 -12.83
C LYS A 71 6.62 -4.03 -12.56
N ILE A 72 7.71 -4.76 -12.28
CA ILE A 72 7.71 -6.18 -11.85
C ILE A 72 8.17 -6.35 -10.39
N GLY A 73 8.78 -5.31 -9.82
CA GLY A 73 9.35 -5.36 -8.49
C GLY A 73 10.04 -4.06 -8.04
N ALA A 74 10.98 -4.23 -7.12
CA ALA A 74 11.84 -3.21 -6.53
C ALA A 74 13.23 -3.79 -6.27
N THR A 75 14.28 -3.00 -6.48
CA THR A 75 15.67 -3.32 -6.13
C THR A 75 16.10 -2.42 -4.98
N TYR A 76 16.68 -3.02 -3.95
CA TYR A 76 17.08 -2.33 -2.73
C TYR A 76 18.58 -2.48 -2.47
N ARG A 77 19.23 -1.37 -2.08
CA ARG A 77 20.39 -1.40 -1.18
C ARG A 77 19.92 -0.98 0.20
N TRP A 78 19.60 -1.96 1.03
CA TRP A 78 19.02 -1.75 2.36
C TRP A 78 19.31 -2.94 3.27
N GLY A 79 19.52 -2.69 4.55
CA GLY A 79 19.73 -3.73 5.56
C GLY A 79 21.17 -3.75 6.06
N ALA A 80 21.65 -4.92 6.48
CA ALA A 80 22.95 -5.07 7.15
C ALA A 80 24.18 -5.11 6.21
N THR A 81 23.98 -5.03 4.90
CA THR A 81 25.03 -5.13 3.87
C THR A 81 24.82 -4.08 2.78
N ASP A 82 25.87 -3.83 1.99
CA ASP A 82 25.77 -3.04 0.75
C ASP A 82 25.32 -3.87 -0.46
N GLU A 83 25.10 -5.17 -0.26
CA GLU A 83 24.62 -6.05 -1.32
C GLU A 83 23.20 -5.68 -1.76
N LEU A 84 23.01 -5.63 -3.08
CA LEU A 84 21.72 -5.41 -3.70
C LEU A 84 20.86 -6.66 -3.60
N TRP A 85 19.57 -6.44 -3.37
CA TRP A 85 18.57 -7.49 -3.38
C TRP A 85 17.27 -6.99 -4.02
N ASP A 86 16.54 -7.92 -4.62
CA ASP A 86 15.29 -7.63 -5.31
C ASP A 86 14.09 -8.13 -4.50
N PHE A 87 12.99 -7.40 -4.63
CA PHE A 87 11.65 -7.83 -4.30
C PHE A 87 10.81 -7.82 -5.58
N GLU A 88 10.24 -8.96 -5.96
CA GLU A 88 9.52 -9.17 -7.20
C GLU A 88 8.16 -9.79 -6.93
N PHE A 89 7.09 -9.12 -7.35
CA PHE A 89 5.77 -9.77 -7.41
C PHE A 89 5.59 -10.58 -8.70
N LEU A 90 6.49 -10.43 -9.68
CA LEU A 90 6.61 -11.27 -10.85
C LEU A 90 8.09 -11.49 -11.16
N PRO A 91 8.58 -12.74 -11.19
CA PRO A 91 9.96 -13.03 -11.57
C PRO A 91 10.28 -12.46 -12.95
N GLY A 92 11.43 -11.77 -13.09
CA GLY A 92 11.83 -11.16 -14.37
C GLY A 92 11.81 -12.14 -15.55
N ALA A 93 12.28 -13.38 -15.35
CA ALA A 93 12.29 -14.43 -16.37
C ALA A 93 10.89 -14.89 -16.83
N GLU A 94 9.84 -14.59 -16.07
CA GLU A 94 8.45 -14.89 -16.43
C GLU A 94 7.78 -13.74 -17.18
N PHE A 95 8.33 -12.53 -17.11
CA PHE A 95 7.81 -11.39 -17.85
C PHE A 95 8.04 -11.57 -19.34
N LYS A 96 6.99 -11.28 -20.11
CA LYS A 96 7.07 -11.18 -21.57
C LYS A 96 6.38 -9.91 -21.98
N ASP A 97 7.09 -9.09 -22.74
CA ASP A 97 6.45 -7.92 -23.33
C ASP A 97 5.47 -8.36 -24.42
N VAL A 98 4.31 -7.73 -24.41
CA VAL A 98 3.19 -8.05 -25.31
C VAL A 98 2.59 -6.74 -25.84
N PRO A 99 1.95 -6.75 -27.02
CA PRO A 99 1.31 -5.56 -27.56
C PRO A 99 0.34 -4.93 -26.56
N ARG A 100 0.37 -3.60 -26.46
CA ARG A 100 -0.47 -2.82 -25.55
C ARG A 100 -1.64 -2.16 -26.31
N PRO A 101 -2.84 -2.08 -25.73
CA PRO A 101 -3.18 -2.52 -24.38
C PRO A 101 -3.32 -4.05 -24.24
N ALA A 102 -2.72 -4.62 -23.20
CA ALA A 102 -2.91 -6.02 -22.82
C ALA A 102 -4.09 -6.16 -21.83
N THR A 103 -4.77 -7.30 -21.82
CA THR A 103 -5.89 -7.55 -20.89
C THR A 103 -5.38 -7.79 -19.46
N PHE A 104 -6.19 -7.44 -18.45
CA PHE A 104 -5.89 -7.69 -17.04
C PHE A 104 -6.05 -9.18 -16.66
N THR A 105 -5.19 -10.03 -17.22
CA THR A 105 -5.23 -11.49 -17.05
C THR A 105 -3.84 -12.09 -17.06
N GLY A 106 -3.66 -13.25 -16.44
CA GLY A 106 -2.39 -13.99 -16.45
C GLY A 106 -1.26 -13.18 -15.80
N VAL A 107 -0.09 -13.14 -16.46
CA VAL A 107 1.11 -12.42 -15.97
C VAL A 107 0.83 -10.94 -15.73
N ARG A 108 0.06 -10.28 -16.61
CA ARG A 108 -0.18 -8.85 -16.53
C ARG A 108 -1.01 -8.46 -15.29
N ALA A 109 -1.86 -9.35 -14.79
CA ALA A 109 -2.60 -9.16 -13.54
C ALA A 109 -1.73 -9.20 -12.26
N GLN A 110 -0.47 -9.64 -12.39
CA GLN A 110 0.52 -9.63 -11.31
C GLN A 110 1.42 -8.39 -11.37
N THR A 111 1.41 -7.63 -12.47
CA THR A 111 2.30 -6.48 -12.64
C THR A 111 1.72 -5.16 -12.14
N ALA A 112 2.55 -4.13 -12.08
CA ALA A 112 2.15 -2.75 -11.82
C ALA A 112 2.77 -1.77 -12.84
N PHE A 113 2.59 -0.47 -12.65
CA PHE A 113 3.18 0.56 -13.50
C PHE A 113 4.08 1.52 -12.70
N GLN A 114 5.06 2.08 -13.36
CA GLN A 114 5.68 3.35 -12.97
C GLN A 114 5.05 4.44 -13.84
N VAL A 115 4.34 5.40 -13.26
CA VAL A 115 3.50 6.33 -14.03
C VAL A 115 3.98 7.76 -13.96
N ASP A 116 3.89 8.49 -15.06
CA ASP A 116 3.82 9.95 -15.01
C ASP A 116 2.45 10.34 -14.42
N ARG A 117 2.44 10.90 -13.21
CA ARG A 117 1.21 11.24 -12.50
C ARG A 117 0.38 12.30 -13.20
N SER A 118 0.98 13.17 -14.01
CA SER A 118 0.23 14.16 -14.78
C SER A 118 -0.66 13.51 -15.83
N VAL A 119 -0.16 12.44 -16.45
CA VAL A 119 -0.88 11.64 -17.45
C VAL A 119 -1.84 10.66 -16.76
N PHE A 120 -1.37 9.97 -15.71
CA PHE A 120 -2.18 9.00 -14.98
C PHE A 120 -3.41 9.64 -14.33
N ASP A 121 -3.25 10.74 -13.58
CA ASP A 121 -4.37 11.43 -12.94
C ASP A 121 -5.38 11.94 -13.99
N LYS A 122 -4.90 12.43 -15.14
CA LYS A 122 -5.75 12.85 -16.27
C LYS A 122 -6.56 11.70 -16.86
N ILE A 123 -5.93 10.54 -17.08
CA ILE A 123 -6.64 9.35 -17.56
C ILE A 123 -7.75 8.95 -16.60
N LEU A 124 -7.50 8.96 -15.29
CA LEU A 124 -8.50 8.60 -14.28
C LEU A 124 -9.66 9.61 -14.24
N LEU A 125 -9.35 10.91 -14.28
CA LEU A 125 -10.36 11.96 -14.24
C LEU A 125 -11.23 11.97 -15.49
N ASP A 126 -10.62 11.84 -16.67
CA ASP A 126 -11.32 11.71 -17.96
C ASP A 126 -12.16 10.43 -18.02
N HIS A 127 -11.66 9.34 -17.42
CA HIS A 127 -12.43 8.11 -17.32
C HIS A 127 -13.69 8.30 -16.47
N SER A 128 -13.57 8.97 -15.32
CA SER A 128 -14.71 9.30 -14.46
C SER A 128 -15.74 10.17 -15.20
N ALA A 129 -15.28 11.18 -15.94
CA ALA A 129 -16.14 12.01 -16.79
C ALA A 129 -16.84 11.17 -17.86
N SER A 130 -16.13 10.24 -18.52
CA SER A 130 -16.70 9.36 -19.54
C SER A 130 -17.77 8.39 -19.01
N LEU A 131 -17.75 8.09 -17.70
CA LEU A 131 -18.80 7.33 -17.01
C LEU A 131 -19.98 8.20 -16.57
N GLY A 132 -19.91 9.53 -16.77
CA GLY A 132 -20.99 10.47 -16.52
C GLY A 132 -20.87 11.28 -15.22
N CYS A 133 -19.68 11.35 -14.60
CA CYS A 133 -19.42 12.35 -13.55
C CYS A 133 -19.40 13.76 -14.15
N GLU A 134 -20.01 14.72 -13.46
CA GLU A 134 -19.88 16.15 -13.79
C GLU A 134 -18.56 16.66 -13.21
N VAL A 135 -17.52 16.72 -14.04
CA VAL A 135 -16.17 17.16 -13.63
C VAL A 135 -16.01 18.65 -13.92
N THR A 136 -15.54 19.41 -12.93
CA THR A 136 -15.17 20.82 -13.07
C THR A 136 -13.75 21.04 -12.56
N GLU A 137 -12.85 21.40 -13.47
CA GLU A 137 -11.45 21.73 -13.18
C GLU A 137 -11.25 23.24 -12.96
N GLY A 138 -10.13 23.62 -12.34
CA GLY A 138 -9.81 25.02 -12.06
C GLY A 138 -10.72 25.70 -11.03
N VAL A 139 -11.50 24.94 -10.24
CA VAL A 139 -12.44 25.48 -9.26
C VAL A 139 -12.12 24.92 -7.88
N ARG A 140 -11.70 25.81 -6.97
CA ARG A 140 -11.35 25.48 -5.59
C ARG A 140 -12.58 25.58 -4.68
N VAL A 141 -12.68 24.71 -3.69
CA VAL A 141 -13.58 24.89 -2.55
C VAL A 141 -12.96 25.91 -1.59
N ASN A 142 -13.63 27.03 -1.37
CA ASN A 142 -13.19 28.09 -0.46
C ASN A 142 -13.73 27.91 0.96
N GLU A 143 -14.97 27.43 1.09
CA GLU A 143 -15.64 27.29 2.38
C GLU A 143 -16.50 26.02 2.41
N VAL A 144 -16.51 25.36 3.56
CA VAL A 144 -17.39 24.23 3.86
C VAL A 144 -18.48 24.72 4.81
N LEU A 145 -19.71 24.79 4.32
CA LEU A 145 -20.88 25.11 5.14
C LEU A 145 -21.29 23.86 5.92
N LYS A 146 -21.50 24.00 7.23
CA LYS A 146 -21.77 22.87 8.12
C LYS A 146 -22.82 23.20 9.17
N GLU A 147 -23.56 22.18 9.58
CA GLU A 147 -24.49 22.19 10.72
C GLU A 147 -24.25 20.92 11.53
N GLY A 148 -23.82 21.06 12.79
CA GLY A 148 -23.39 19.90 13.57
C GLY A 148 -22.27 19.13 12.87
N ASP A 149 -22.47 17.83 12.66
CA ASP A 149 -21.52 16.93 11.97
C ASP A 149 -21.80 16.75 10.47
N LYS A 150 -22.65 17.61 9.90
CA LYS A 150 -23.15 17.53 8.54
C LYS A 150 -22.63 18.66 7.68
N VAL A 151 -22.19 18.35 6.47
CA VAL A 151 -21.93 19.34 5.42
C VAL A 151 -23.26 19.74 4.78
N THR A 152 -23.55 21.04 4.74
CA THR A 152 -24.77 21.61 4.12
C THR A 152 -24.51 22.21 2.75
N GLY A 153 -23.25 22.53 2.42
CA GLY A 153 -22.83 22.98 1.08
C GLY A 153 -21.35 23.31 1.01
N LEU A 154 -20.84 23.48 -0.21
CA LEU A 154 -19.47 23.92 -0.49
C LEU A 154 -19.53 25.22 -1.29
N VAL A 155 -18.88 26.27 -0.79
CA VAL A 155 -18.74 27.54 -1.52
C VAL A 155 -17.49 27.45 -2.38
N MET A 156 -17.68 27.54 -3.69
CA MET A 156 -16.64 27.42 -4.69
C MET A 156 -15.98 28.76 -4.98
N SER A 157 -14.79 28.74 -5.59
CA SER A 157 -14.02 29.96 -5.91
C SER A 157 -14.66 30.86 -6.96
N ASN A 158 -15.60 30.34 -7.74
CA ASN A 158 -16.41 31.09 -8.69
C ASN A 158 -17.65 31.74 -8.05
N GLY A 159 -17.85 31.58 -6.74
CA GLY A 159 -19.00 32.11 -5.98
C GLY A 159 -20.25 31.20 -6.00
N GLU A 160 -20.21 30.06 -6.68
CA GLU A 160 -21.29 29.08 -6.64
C GLU A 160 -21.29 28.31 -5.31
N THR A 161 -22.48 28.02 -4.78
CA THR A 161 -22.63 27.08 -3.65
C THR A 161 -23.18 25.76 -4.16
N VAL A 162 -22.38 24.71 -4.04
CA VAL A 162 -22.74 23.36 -4.45
C VAL A 162 -23.27 22.58 -3.26
N THR A 163 -24.40 21.87 -3.44
CA THR A 163 -25.02 21.04 -2.41
C THR A 163 -25.19 19.59 -2.86
N ALA A 164 -25.04 18.66 -1.92
CA ALA A 164 -25.21 17.23 -2.12
C ALA A 164 -25.78 16.52 -0.88
N LYS A 165 -26.23 15.28 -1.07
CA LYS A 165 -26.55 14.39 0.06
C LYS A 165 -25.27 13.92 0.75
N HIS A 166 -24.30 13.46 -0.02
CA HIS A 166 -23.00 12.96 0.45
C HIS A 166 -21.82 13.80 -0.08
N TYR A 167 -20.78 13.94 0.73
CA TYR A 167 -19.55 14.66 0.38
C TYR A 167 -18.32 13.78 0.57
N VAL A 168 -17.35 13.86 -0.34
CA VAL A 168 -16.09 13.12 -0.22
C VAL A 168 -14.93 14.08 -0.34
N ASP A 169 -14.06 14.10 0.67
CA ASP A 169 -12.83 14.86 0.70
C ASP A 169 -11.66 14.03 0.18
N ALA A 170 -11.45 14.12 -1.13
CA ALA A 170 -10.31 13.54 -1.84
C ALA A 170 -9.25 14.62 -2.19
N SER A 171 -9.17 15.70 -1.39
CA SER A 171 -8.29 16.84 -1.65
C SER A 171 -6.82 16.60 -1.27
N GLY A 172 -6.48 15.35 -0.92
CA GLY A 172 -5.16 14.92 -0.50
C GLY A 172 -4.71 15.59 0.80
N VAL A 173 -3.44 15.98 0.87
CA VAL A 173 -2.86 16.68 2.03
C VAL A 173 -3.56 18.02 2.36
N SER A 174 -4.38 18.55 1.43
CA SER A 174 -5.19 19.76 1.64
C SER A 174 -6.38 19.55 2.57
N GLY A 175 -6.84 18.31 2.77
CA GLY A 175 -7.92 17.90 3.68
C GLY A 175 -8.96 18.97 4.00
N ILE A 176 -9.65 19.46 2.98
CA ILE A 176 -10.54 20.63 3.06
C ILE A 176 -11.69 20.41 4.04
N ILE A 177 -12.41 19.30 3.93
CA ILE A 177 -13.50 18.93 4.85
C ILE A 177 -12.91 18.48 6.19
N ARG A 178 -11.82 17.68 6.18
CA ARG A 178 -11.15 17.26 7.43
C ARG A 178 -10.83 18.46 8.33
N ARG A 179 -10.21 19.48 7.77
CA ARG A 179 -9.84 20.72 8.49
C ARG A 179 -11.07 21.54 8.86
N ALA A 180 -12.08 21.61 7.98
CA ALA A 180 -13.32 22.32 8.30
C ALA A 180 -14.06 21.72 9.48
N PHE A 181 -13.95 20.42 9.75
CA PHE A 181 -14.52 19.75 10.93
C PHE A 181 -13.54 19.62 12.11
N ASP A 182 -12.39 20.30 12.05
CA ASP A 182 -11.37 20.27 13.10
C ASP A 182 -10.93 18.84 13.48
N VAL A 183 -11.00 17.90 12.52
CA VAL A 183 -10.63 16.50 12.75
C VAL A 183 -9.12 16.44 12.97
N PRO A 184 -8.66 16.04 14.17
CA PRO A 184 -7.23 15.98 14.47
C PRO A 184 -6.52 14.92 13.61
N VAL A 185 -5.20 15.09 13.49
CA VAL A 185 -4.32 14.06 12.95
C VAL A 185 -3.32 13.65 14.02
N ASP A 186 -3.16 12.35 14.17
CA ASP A 186 -2.09 11.73 14.95
C ASP A 186 -0.83 11.61 14.09
N TYR A 187 0.34 11.72 14.73
CA TYR A 187 1.65 11.49 14.12
C TYR A 187 2.25 10.26 14.81
N PRO A 188 1.90 9.04 14.36
CA PRO A 188 2.21 7.80 15.08
C PRO A 188 3.70 7.42 15.11
N THR A 189 4.55 8.17 14.41
CA THR A 189 6.00 7.95 14.34
C THR A 189 6.78 9.26 14.53
N ASN A 190 8.03 9.11 14.94
CA ASN A 190 9.02 10.19 14.97
C ASN A 190 9.81 10.31 13.65
N LEU A 191 9.57 9.45 12.65
CA LEU A 191 10.10 9.62 11.30
C LEU A 191 9.53 10.92 10.70
N LYS A 192 10.38 11.94 10.63
CA LYS A 192 10.04 13.27 10.11
C LYS A 192 10.98 13.60 8.98
N ASN A 193 10.64 13.15 7.79
CA ASN A 193 11.46 13.33 6.60
C ASN A 193 11.05 14.56 5.79
N ILE A 194 11.97 15.01 4.95
CA ILE A 194 11.67 15.82 3.78
C ILE A 194 12.03 15.00 2.54
N ALA A 195 11.22 15.13 1.50
CA ALA A 195 11.49 14.55 0.19
C ALA A 195 11.85 15.66 -0.78
N LEU A 196 12.93 15.45 -1.55
CA LEU A 196 13.51 16.37 -2.53
C LEU A 196 13.61 15.62 -3.85
N TRP A 197 13.14 16.16 -4.97
CA TRP A 197 13.21 15.41 -6.23
C TRP A 197 13.30 16.31 -7.45
N ASP A 198 13.75 15.71 -8.55
CA ASP A 198 13.73 16.28 -9.89
C ASP A 198 13.53 15.16 -10.92
N TYR A 199 13.34 15.55 -12.17
CA TYR A 199 13.14 14.66 -13.31
C TYR A 199 14.35 14.72 -14.24
N TRP A 200 14.70 13.56 -14.79
CA TRP A 200 15.86 13.40 -15.66
C TRP A 200 15.44 12.72 -16.96
N GLN A 201 15.92 13.24 -18.08
CA GLN A 201 15.74 12.67 -19.41
C GLN A 201 16.93 11.82 -19.80
N ASP A 202 16.65 10.70 -20.47
CA ASP A 202 17.60 9.78 -21.07
C ASP A 202 18.60 9.14 -20.07
N ALA A 203 18.16 8.92 -18.83
CA ALA A 203 18.92 8.12 -17.86
C ALA A 203 19.10 6.66 -18.33
N GLU A 204 20.25 6.06 -18.03
CA GLU A 204 20.68 4.74 -18.54
C GLU A 204 19.99 3.56 -17.84
N TRP A 205 18.65 3.58 -17.75
CA TRP A 205 17.86 2.54 -17.08
C TRP A 205 17.30 1.50 -18.03
N ALA A 206 16.88 1.88 -19.25
CA ALA A 206 16.20 0.96 -20.17
C ALA A 206 17.14 -0.16 -20.67
N VAL A 207 18.44 0.15 -20.81
CA VAL A 207 19.49 -0.81 -21.20
C VAL A 207 20.02 -1.61 -20.00
N SER A 208 19.85 -1.09 -18.78
CA SER A 208 20.53 -1.59 -17.57
C SER A 208 19.58 -2.27 -16.56
N VAL A 209 18.28 -1.94 -16.60
CA VAL A 209 17.26 -2.27 -15.57
C VAL A 209 15.84 -2.52 -16.16
N GLY A 210 15.62 -2.52 -17.49
CA GLY A 210 14.23 -2.37 -17.98
C GLY A 210 13.82 -2.88 -19.37
N ALA A 211 14.63 -3.65 -20.10
CA ALA A 211 14.21 -4.15 -21.42
C ALA A 211 13.07 -5.20 -21.35
N GLU A 212 12.86 -5.83 -20.19
CA GLU A 212 11.92 -6.95 -19.96
C GLU A 212 11.09 -6.74 -18.67
N GLY A 213 10.61 -5.51 -18.45
CA GLY A 213 9.95 -5.09 -17.20
C GLY A 213 10.93 -4.41 -16.25
N THR A 214 10.47 -3.40 -15.50
CA THR A 214 11.33 -2.55 -14.66
C THR A 214 11.09 -2.78 -13.17
N ARG A 215 12.08 -2.39 -12.36
CA ARG A 215 11.94 -2.27 -10.90
C ARG A 215 12.05 -0.79 -10.51
N ILE A 216 11.49 -0.41 -9.35
CA ILE A 216 11.94 0.82 -8.67
C ILE A 216 13.30 0.53 -8.04
N VAL A 217 14.24 1.46 -8.12
CA VAL A 217 15.55 1.32 -7.46
C VAL A 217 15.58 2.20 -6.22
N VAL A 218 15.90 1.61 -5.08
CA VAL A 218 15.91 2.26 -3.76
C VAL A 218 17.30 2.09 -3.13
N MET A 219 18.04 3.19 -3.00
CA MET A 219 19.43 3.18 -2.56
C MET A 219 19.61 3.93 -1.24
N SER A 220 20.04 3.21 -0.20
CA SER A 220 20.43 3.84 1.06
C SER A 220 21.74 4.62 0.91
N LEU A 221 21.81 5.75 1.62
CA LEU A 221 23.00 6.53 1.95
C LEU A 221 23.13 6.59 3.49
N GLY A 222 24.30 7.00 3.98
CA GLY A 222 24.58 7.20 5.42
C GLY A 222 23.54 8.00 6.20
N TYR A 223 22.82 8.86 5.48
CA TYR A 223 21.98 9.91 6.05
C TYR A 223 20.61 10.07 5.39
N GLY A 224 20.18 9.11 4.57
CA GLY A 224 18.91 9.17 3.85
C GLY A 224 18.88 8.14 2.74
N TRP A 225 17.93 8.21 1.83
CA TRP A 225 17.86 7.26 0.72
C TRP A 225 17.31 7.91 -0.54
N LEU A 226 17.71 7.34 -1.69
CA LEU A 226 17.29 7.77 -3.00
C LEU A 226 16.27 6.79 -3.58
N TRP A 227 15.24 7.31 -4.24
CA TRP A 227 14.49 6.55 -5.23
C TRP A 227 14.96 6.89 -6.64
N PHE A 228 14.84 5.92 -7.53
CA PHE A 228 14.98 6.09 -8.97
C PHE A 228 13.85 5.31 -9.64
N ILE A 229 12.96 6.04 -10.31
CA ILE A 229 11.72 5.53 -10.89
C ILE A 229 11.66 5.92 -12.37
N PRO A 230 11.78 4.99 -13.32
CA PRO A 230 11.54 5.29 -14.72
C PRO A 230 10.04 5.45 -14.97
N ILE A 231 9.58 6.63 -15.38
CA ILE A 231 8.15 6.98 -15.51
C ILE A 231 7.67 7.08 -16.96
N SER A 232 8.60 7.19 -17.90
CA SER A 232 8.37 7.07 -19.34
C SER A 232 9.60 6.41 -19.99
N PRO A 233 9.56 6.09 -21.30
CA PRO A 233 10.72 5.54 -22.00
C PRO A 233 12.01 6.36 -21.85
N THR A 234 11.91 7.68 -21.67
CA THR A 234 13.07 8.59 -21.55
C THR A 234 13.12 9.30 -20.20
N ARG A 235 12.00 9.43 -19.49
CA ARG A 235 11.91 10.25 -18.27
C ARG A 235 11.99 9.40 -17.01
N THR A 236 12.81 9.85 -16.06
CA THR A 236 13.02 9.21 -14.76
C THR A 236 12.82 10.22 -13.63
N SER A 237 12.08 9.83 -12.60
CA SER A 237 11.98 10.55 -11.33
C SER A 237 13.10 10.09 -10.40
N VAL A 238 13.92 11.02 -9.93
CA VAL A 238 15.00 10.77 -8.96
C VAL A 238 14.78 11.66 -7.77
N GLY A 239 14.58 11.06 -6.60
CA GLY A 239 14.33 11.81 -5.37
C GLY A 239 15.08 11.27 -4.18
N PHE A 240 15.29 12.15 -3.22
CA PHE A 240 16.06 11.95 -2.01
C PHE A 240 15.18 12.21 -0.80
N VAL A 241 15.09 11.24 0.11
CA VAL A 241 14.38 11.33 1.38
C VAL A 241 15.39 11.39 2.50
N VAL A 242 15.27 12.41 3.35
CA VAL A 242 16.22 12.71 4.41
C VAL A 242 15.51 13.21 5.68
N PRO A 243 15.95 12.81 6.88
CA PRO A 243 15.40 13.33 8.13
C PRO A 243 15.56 14.85 8.23
N THR A 244 14.51 15.51 8.70
CA THR A 244 14.44 16.98 8.80
C THR A 244 15.59 17.55 9.64
N ASP A 245 15.99 16.86 10.71
CA ASP A 245 17.04 17.32 11.60
C ASP A 245 18.44 17.21 10.96
N TYR A 246 18.68 16.19 10.13
CA TYR A 246 19.91 16.11 9.33
C TYR A 246 19.97 17.25 8.32
N TYR A 247 18.89 17.50 7.57
CA TYR A 247 18.82 18.62 6.64
C TYR A 247 19.15 19.95 7.34
N LYS A 248 18.52 20.24 8.49
CA LYS A 248 18.80 21.46 9.27
C LYS A 248 20.25 21.58 9.73
N ALA A 249 20.87 20.45 10.12
CA ALA A 249 22.25 20.42 10.58
C ALA A 249 23.28 20.55 9.45
N SER A 250 22.92 20.13 8.22
CA SER A 250 23.82 20.15 7.06
C SER A 250 24.27 21.55 6.65
N GLY A 251 23.45 22.58 6.89
CA GLY A 251 23.69 23.95 6.42
C GLY A 251 23.56 24.15 4.90
N LEU A 252 23.20 23.10 4.16
CA LEU A 252 22.99 23.14 2.72
C LEU A 252 21.57 23.58 2.38
N THR A 253 21.40 24.17 1.20
CA THR A 253 20.07 24.31 0.60
C THR A 253 19.51 22.94 0.21
N PRO A 254 18.17 22.79 0.06
CA PRO A 254 17.59 21.53 -0.38
C PRO A 254 18.17 21.01 -1.70
N GLU A 255 18.37 21.91 -2.68
CA GLU A 255 18.90 21.52 -3.99
C GLU A 255 20.37 21.08 -3.91
N GLU A 256 21.21 21.77 -3.13
CA GLU A 256 22.60 21.35 -2.89
C GLU A 256 22.67 19.98 -2.21
N LEU A 257 21.81 19.73 -1.22
CA LEU A 257 21.75 18.45 -0.54
C LEU A 257 21.28 17.32 -1.46
N TYR A 258 20.29 17.58 -2.32
CA TYR A 258 19.84 16.65 -3.36
C TYR A 258 20.95 16.29 -4.35
N ARG A 259 21.65 17.30 -4.89
CA ARG A 259 22.76 17.10 -5.83
C ARG A 259 23.93 16.36 -5.17
N LYS A 260 24.23 16.67 -3.90
CA LYS A 260 25.21 15.93 -3.10
C LYS A 260 24.83 14.45 -2.98
N ALA A 261 23.60 14.16 -2.59
CA ALA A 261 23.11 12.78 -2.43
C ALA A 261 23.25 11.97 -3.73
N ILE A 262 22.84 12.55 -4.87
CA ILE A 262 23.02 11.91 -6.19
C ILE A 262 24.50 11.62 -6.46
N SER A 263 25.39 12.59 -6.23
CA SER A 263 26.82 12.43 -6.52
C SER A 263 27.52 11.39 -5.63
N GLU A 264 27.03 11.19 -4.41
CA GLU A 264 27.59 10.25 -3.43
C GLU A 264 27.05 8.84 -3.55
N GLU A 265 25.97 8.62 -4.30
CA GLU A 265 25.42 7.30 -4.56
C GLU A 265 25.96 6.78 -5.91
N PRO A 266 26.91 5.82 -5.93
CA PRO A 266 27.59 5.43 -7.16
C PRO A 266 26.66 4.92 -8.27
N MET A 267 25.59 4.20 -7.93
CA MET A 267 24.69 3.63 -8.94
C MET A 267 23.82 4.72 -9.57
N ILE A 268 23.16 5.56 -8.79
CA ILE A 268 22.31 6.66 -9.26
C ILE A 268 23.18 7.65 -10.03
N SER A 269 24.35 8.04 -9.51
CA SER A 269 25.31 8.91 -10.20
C SER A 269 25.66 8.37 -11.58
N LYS A 270 25.92 7.05 -11.69
CA LYS A 270 26.21 6.40 -12.97
C LYS A 270 25.01 6.39 -13.91
N LEU A 271 23.81 6.06 -13.40
CA LEU A 271 22.58 6.02 -14.20
C LEU A 271 22.22 7.39 -14.79
N VAL A 272 22.58 8.49 -14.12
CA VAL A 272 22.30 9.85 -14.58
C VAL A 272 23.51 10.56 -15.20
N GLU A 273 24.66 9.88 -15.38
CA GLU A 273 25.91 10.50 -15.86
C GLU A 273 25.73 11.20 -17.22
N ASN A 274 24.96 10.59 -18.11
CA ASN A 274 24.66 11.10 -19.45
C ASN A 274 23.22 11.66 -19.59
N ALA A 275 22.49 11.76 -18.48
CA ALA A 275 21.11 12.23 -18.45
C ALA A 275 21.03 13.75 -18.36
N GLU A 276 19.94 14.34 -18.85
CA GLU A 276 19.64 15.76 -18.72
C GLU A 276 18.63 16.00 -17.59
N CYS A 277 19.02 16.75 -16.56
CA CYS A 277 18.08 17.17 -15.51
C CYS A 277 17.13 18.25 -16.05
N GLU A 278 15.83 18.07 -15.84
CA GLU A 278 14.78 19.00 -16.27
C GLU A 278 14.79 20.31 -15.46
N ASN A 279 15.46 20.32 -14.31
CA ASN A 279 15.50 21.45 -13.37
C ASN A 279 14.08 21.86 -12.90
N LEU A 280 13.23 20.87 -12.63
CA LEU A 280 11.90 21.00 -12.04
C LEU A 280 11.92 20.63 -10.54
N PHE A 281 13.04 20.95 -9.89
CA PHE A 281 13.32 20.63 -8.50
C PHE A 281 12.17 21.01 -7.56
N SER A 282 11.73 20.03 -6.78
CA SER A 282 10.58 20.15 -5.88
C SER A 282 10.88 19.54 -4.51
N THR A 283 10.15 20.01 -3.50
CA THR A 283 10.31 19.57 -2.11
C THR A 283 8.96 19.41 -1.43
N THR A 284 8.84 18.45 -0.52
CA THR A 284 7.68 18.32 0.37
C THR A 284 8.09 17.82 1.74
N THR A 285 7.30 18.16 2.75
CA THR A 285 7.33 17.46 4.04
C THR A 285 6.77 16.06 3.87
N ASP A 286 7.44 15.08 4.45
CA ASP A 286 7.12 13.66 4.30
C ASP A 286 6.92 13.05 5.70
N TRP A 287 5.91 13.57 6.40
CA TRP A 287 5.61 13.20 7.77
C TRP A 287 4.40 12.27 7.77
N SER A 288 4.53 11.12 8.41
CA SER A 288 3.41 10.20 8.54
C SER A 288 2.34 10.77 9.47
N TYR A 289 1.09 10.72 9.04
CA TYR A 289 -0.04 11.16 9.87
C TYR A 289 -1.29 10.33 9.60
N ILE A 290 -2.21 10.31 10.56
CA ILE A 290 -3.49 9.60 10.45
C ILE A 290 -4.60 10.48 11.04
N ALA A 291 -5.66 10.74 10.28
CA ALA A 291 -6.83 11.44 10.80
C ALA A 291 -7.56 10.57 11.84
N ASP A 292 -8.07 11.21 12.90
CA ASP A 292 -8.72 10.49 14.00
C ASP A 292 -10.07 9.87 13.63
N ARG A 293 -10.75 10.45 12.64
CA ARG A 293 -12.01 9.96 12.09
C ARG A 293 -12.06 10.18 10.59
N LEU A 294 -12.54 9.17 9.84
CA LEU A 294 -12.55 9.22 8.36
C LEU A 294 -13.94 9.44 7.76
N ALA A 295 -15.00 9.49 8.55
CA ALA A 295 -16.35 9.76 8.09
C ALA A 295 -17.15 10.52 9.14
N GLY A 296 -18.07 11.38 8.71
CA GLY A 296 -19.09 12.02 9.55
C GLY A 296 -20.49 11.75 9.04
N GLU A 297 -21.49 12.51 9.49
CA GLU A 297 -22.90 12.24 9.21
C GLU A 297 -23.17 11.98 7.72
N ASN A 298 -22.62 12.86 6.86
CA ASN A 298 -22.79 12.77 5.42
C ASN A 298 -21.51 13.02 4.62
N TRP A 299 -20.34 12.88 5.24
CA TRP A 299 -19.06 13.10 4.58
C TRP A 299 -18.06 11.97 4.84
N PHE A 300 -17.14 11.75 3.90
CA PHE A 300 -16.04 10.78 3.99
C PHE A 300 -14.73 11.46 3.61
N LEU A 301 -13.63 11.08 4.25
CA LEU A 301 -12.27 11.36 3.78
C LEU A 301 -11.86 10.24 2.82
N ALA A 302 -11.06 10.54 1.81
CA ALA A 302 -10.45 9.53 0.94
C ALA A 302 -9.05 9.95 0.51
N GLY A 303 -8.14 8.99 0.35
CA GLY A 303 -6.75 9.30 -0.04
C GLY A 303 -5.94 9.90 1.11
N ASP A 304 -4.97 10.74 0.75
CA ASP A 304 -4.05 11.33 1.74
C ASP A 304 -4.74 12.24 2.76
N THR A 305 -6.00 12.62 2.53
CA THR A 305 -6.83 13.27 3.55
C THR A 305 -6.99 12.38 4.80
N CYS A 306 -7.05 11.07 4.63
CA CYS A 306 -7.16 10.08 5.71
C CYS A 306 -5.85 9.91 6.49
N GLY A 307 -4.72 10.02 5.79
CA GLY A 307 -3.40 9.78 6.35
C GLY A 307 -2.38 9.43 5.28
N PHE A 308 -1.12 9.50 5.67
CA PHE A 308 0.05 9.19 4.87
C PHE A 308 1.06 8.43 5.73
N ALA A 309 1.79 7.49 5.14
CA ALA A 309 2.81 6.71 5.83
C ALA A 309 4.22 7.21 5.48
N ASP A 310 4.88 6.56 4.53
CA ASP A 310 6.21 6.93 4.01
C ASP A 310 6.32 6.35 2.58
N PRO A 311 7.04 6.98 1.65
CA PRO A 311 7.09 6.53 0.26
C PRO A 311 7.96 5.29 0.03
N ILE A 312 8.74 4.82 1.01
CA ILE A 312 9.74 3.74 0.89
C ILE A 312 9.22 2.43 0.26
N LEU A 313 7.90 2.17 0.37
CA LEU A 313 7.26 0.96 -0.13
C LEU A 313 6.17 1.21 -1.17
N SER A 314 6.07 2.44 -1.70
CA SER A 314 5.13 2.76 -2.78
C SER A 314 3.65 2.49 -2.43
N ALA A 315 3.27 2.60 -1.16
CA ALA A 315 1.92 2.23 -0.69
C ALA A 315 0.86 3.33 -0.81
N GLY A 316 1.26 4.59 -1.09
CA GLY A 316 0.35 5.74 -1.07
C GLY A 316 -0.87 5.59 -1.98
N LEU A 317 -0.67 5.36 -3.29
CA LEU A 317 -1.77 5.17 -4.25
C LEU A 317 -2.63 3.95 -3.93
N THR A 318 -2.00 2.90 -3.41
CA THR A 318 -2.65 1.66 -2.98
C THR A 318 -3.64 1.94 -1.85
N LEU A 319 -3.20 2.61 -0.78
CA LEU A 319 -4.06 3.07 0.31
C LEU A 319 -5.16 4.00 -0.22
N ALA A 320 -4.78 4.95 -1.07
CA ALA A 320 -5.66 6.00 -1.56
C ALA A 320 -6.81 5.47 -2.42
N MET A 321 -6.53 4.54 -3.33
CA MET A 321 -7.53 3.97 -4.25
C MET A 321 -8.36 2.87 -3.60
N MET A 322 -7.80 2.05 -2.70
CA MET A 322 -8.60 1.07 -1.96
C MET A 322 -9.52 1.73 -0.93
N GLY A 323 -9.05 2.79 -0.26
CA GLY A 323 -9.89 3.63 0.59
C GLY A 323 -11.04 4.27 -0.19
N ALA A 324 -10.73 4.85 -1.35
CA ALA A 324 -11.74 5.41 -2.26
C ALA A 324 -12.77 4.37 -2.74
N ARG A 325 -12.31 3.18 -3.13
CA ARG A 325 -13.19 2.06 -3.48
C ARG A 325 -14.17 1.77 -2.34
N GLN A 326 -13.68 1.68 -1.11
CA GLN A 326 -14.52 1.40 0.05
C GLN A 326 -15.53 2.52 0.35
N VAL A 327 -15.13 3.79 0.21
CA VAL A 327 -16.04 4.94 0.34
C VAL A 327 -17.18 4.86 -0.68
N ALA A 328 -16.89 4.57 -1.95
CA ALA A 328 -17.91 4.47 -2.99
C ALA A 328 -18.93 3.36 -2.67
N TYR A 329 -18.46 2.19 -2.25
CA TYR A 329 -19.33 1.07 -1.84
C TYR A 329 -20.20 1.42 -0.64
N SER A 330 -19.64 2.11 0.37
CA SER A 330 -20.43 2.58 1.52
C SER A 330 -21.51 3.57 1.09
N ILE A 331 -21.22 4.50 0.18
CA ILE A 331 -22.22 5.45 -0.34
C ILE A 331 -23.34 4.73 -1.10
N ILE A 332 -22.99 3.76 -1.96
CA ILE A 332 -23.98 2.95 -2.68
C ILE A 332 -24.90 2.21 -1.70
N ALA A 333 -24.32 1.55 -0.69
CA ALA A 333 -25.08 0.83 0.31
C ALA A 333 -26.01 1.76 1.14
N MET A 334 -25.57 2.98 1.44
CA MET A 334 -26.41 3.97 2.13
C MET A 334 -27.56 4.47 1.25
N GLU A 335 -27.32 4.78 -0.03
CA GLU A 335 -28.39 5.22 -0.96
C GLU A 335 -29.42 4.11 -1.21
N ASN A 336 -28.99 2.85 -1.20
CA ASN A 336 -29.89 1.70 -1.32
C ASN A 336 -30.63 1.36 -0.03
N GLY A 337 -30.15 1.83 1.12
CA GLY A 337 -30.63 1.39 2.43
C GLY A 337 -30.29 -0.07 2.76
N ASP A 338 -29.17 -0.58 2.20
CA ASP A 338 -28.76 -1.99 2.36
C ASP A 338 -28.29 -2.30 3.79
N HIS A 339 -27.68 -1.31 4.47
CA HIS A 339 -27.11 -1.44 5.82
C HIS A 339 -27.27 -0.16 6.64
N GLU A 340 -27.14 -0.28 7.96
CA GLU A 340 -27.09 0.88 8.87
C GLU A 340 -25.94 1.83 8.50
N SER A 341 -26.24 3.10 8.23
CA SER A 341 -25.24 4.06 7.77
C SER A 341 -24.12 4.27 8.80
N GLN A 342 -24.43 4.18 10.09
CA GLN A 342 -23.43 4.30 11.15
C GLN A 342 -22.42 3.15 11.09
N TRP A 343 -22.88 1.92 10.87
CA TRP A 343 -22.01 0.75 10.74
C TRP A 343 -21.06 0.88 9.53
N LEU A 344 -21.56 1.37 8.39
CA LEU A 344 -20.74 1.60 7.19
C LEU A 344 -19.63 2.64 7.42
N ARG A 345 -19.95 3.72 8.15
CA ARG A 345 -19.00 4.78 8.51
C ARG A 345 -17.94 4.29 9.48
N ASP A 346 -18.37 3.63 10.56
CA ASP A 346 -17.47 3.13 11.60
C ASP A 346 -16.52 2.08 11.04
N PHE A 347 -17.05 1.16 10.22
CA PHE A 347 -16.22 0.17 9.56
C PHE A 347 -15.17 0.81 8.65
N TYR A 348 -15.55 1.78 7.81
CA TYR A 348 -14.60 2.49 6.97
C TYR A 348 -13.52 3.19 7.79
N SER A 349 -13.94 3.92 8.81
CA SER A 349 -13.02 4.68 9.67
C SER A 349 -12.07 3.76 10.44
N GLU A 350 -12.55 2.67 11.03
CA GLU A 350 -11.71 1.74 11.80
C GLU A 350 -10.74 0.97 10.88
N ALA A 351 -11.26 0.34 9.82
CA ALA A 351 -10.46 -0.52 8.95
C ALA A 351 -9.39 0.27 8.18
N HIS A 352 -9.73 1.44 7.63
CA HIS A 352 -8.78 2.20 6.83
C HIS A 352 -7.71 2.90 7.69
N ARG A 353 -8.06 3.38 8.89
CA ARG A 353 -7.05 3.87 9.87
C ARG A 353 -6.12 2.75 10.32
N GLY A 354 -6.64 1.54 10.53
CA GLY A 354 -5.85 0.34 10.81
C GLY A 354 -4.79 0.10 9.73
N ARG A 355 -5.21 0.10 8.46
CA ARG A 355 -4.31 -0.09 7.31
C ARG A 355 -3.22 0.97 7.22
N ILE A 356 -3.56 2.26 7.41
CA ILE A 356 -2.57 3.33 7.37
C ILE A 356 -1.57 3.15 8.53
N ARG A 357 -2.05 2.87 9.75
CA ARG A 357 -1.19 2.65 10.92
C ARG A 357 -0.21 1.50 10.72
N GLN A 358 -0.67 0.39 10.16
CA GLN A 358 0.20 -0.74 9.82
C GLN A 358 1.32 -0.33 8.86
N HIS A 359 1.02 0.47 7.84
CA HIS A 359 2.03 0.96 6.89
C HIS A 359 3.05 1.89 7.56
N VAL A 360 2.62 2.75 8.49
CA VAL A 360 3.55 3.56 9.30
C VAL A 360 4.48 2.66 10.10
N GLN A 361 3.92 1.70 10.86
CA GLN A 361 4.71 0.78 11.68
C GLN A 361 5.70 -0.02 10.85
N PHE A 362 5.31 -0.37 9.63
CA PHE A 362 6.17 -1.09 8.72
C PHE A 362 7.28 -0.21 8.14
N ALA A 363 7.01 1.07 7.86
CA ALA A 363 8.05 2.03 7.55
C ALA A 363 9.04 2.16 8.72
N ASP A 364 8.56 2.32 9.97
CA ASP A 364 9.43 2.35 11.16
C ASP A 364 10.35 1.12 11.22
N PHE A 365 9.80 -0.07 11.02
CA PHE A 365 10.59 -1.30 10.96
C PHE A 365 11.64 -1.28 9.84
N TRP A 366 11.28 -0.80 8.66
CA TRP A 366 12.19 -0.68 7.52
C TRP A 366 13.38 0.24 7.85
N TYR A 367 13.13 1.43 8.40
CA TYR A 367 14.17 2.39 8.79
C TYR A 367 15.05 1.91 9.94
N THR A 368 14.47 1.28 10.97
CA THR A 368 15.24 0.74 12.11
C THR A 368 16.19 -0.37 11.71
N SER A 369 15.89 -1.07 10.62
CA SER A 369 16.64 -2.22 10.15
C SER A 369 17.73 -1.90 9.14
N ASN A 370 17.99 -0.61 8.86
CA ASN A 370 19.00 -0.21 7.90
C ASN A 370 20.38 -0.05 8.55
N GLY A 371 21.29 -0.98 8.28
CA GLY A 371 22.68 -0.92 8.74
C GLY A 371 23.52 0.16 8.05
N GLN A 372 23.02 0.73 6.95
CA GLN A 372 23.72 1.75 6.17
C GLN A 372 23.52 3.18 6.66
N PHE A 373 22.61 3.43 7.61
CA PHE A 373 22.35 4.75 8.16
C PHE A 373 23.41 5.21 9.16
N THR A 374 24.70 5.19 8.82
CA THR A 374 25.81 5.40 9.77
C THR A 374 25.80 6.76 10.49
N ASP A 375 25.49 7.84 9.77
CA ASP A 375 25.41 9.21 10.32
C ASP A 375 24.06 9.48 10.99
N LEU A 376 23.10 8.59 10.69
CA LEU A 376 21.78 8.60 11.23
C LEU A 376 21.61 7.66 12.41
N ILE A 377 22.53 6.72 12.71
CA ILE A 377 22.37 5.76 13.82
C ILE A 377 22.01 6.50 15.11
N GLU A 378 22.63 7.63 15.46
CA GLU A 378 22.26 8.37 16.67
C GLU A 378 20.87 9.03 16.60
N ASN A 379 20.32 9.33 15.41
CA ASN A 379 18.97 9.87 15.21
C ASN A 379 17.90 8.76 14.97
N THR A 380 18.22 7.70 14.23
CA THR A 380 17.35 6.56 13.89
C THR A 380 17.37 5.48 14.97
N ALA A 381 18.49 5.24 15.67
CA ALA A 381 18.50 4.41 16.89
C ALA A 381 17.85 5.13 18.08
N VAL A 382 17.84 6.48 18.10
CA VAL A 382 17.01 7.25 19.05
C VAL A 382 15.53 7.18 18.66
N ILE A 383 15.16 7.08 17.37
CA ILE A 383 13.78 6.78 16.94
C ILE A 383 13.40 5.33 17.31
N ALA A 384 14.31 4.35 17.14
CA ALA A 384 14.12 2.96 17.58
C ALA A 384 13.96 2.84 19.11
N GLN A 385 14.80 3.53 19.88
CA GLN A 385 14.70 3.59 21.35
C GLN A 385 13.46 4.36 21.83
N ARG A 386 13.05 5.44 21.15
CA ARG A 386 11.87 6.24 21.52
C ARG A 386 10.55 5.62 21.08
N SER A 387 10.53 4.76 20.06
CA SER A 387 9.39 3.91 19.70
C SER A 387 9.31 2.64 20.57
N GLY A 388 10.23 2.45 21.52
CA GLY A 388 10.24 1.33 22.45
C GLY A 388 10.73 0.00 21.86
N LEU A 389 11.39 0.03 20.69
CA LEU A 389 11.73 -1.17 19.94
C LEU A 389 13.21 -1.53 20.09
N ASN A 390 13.57 -2.07 21.25
CA ASN A 390 14.74 -2.94 21.36
C ASN A 390 14.27 -4.40 21.28
N LEU A 391 13.74 -4.78 20.11
CA LEU A 391 13.10 -6.07 19.89
C LEU A 391 14.05 -7.04 19.21
N THR A 392 14.07 -8.29 19.67
CA THR A 392 14.66 -9.39 18.90
C THR A 392 13.92 -9.56 17.57
N PRO A 393 14.48 -10.21 16.55
CA PRO A 393 13.80 -10.39 15.26
C PRO A 393 12.42 -11.05 15.37
N ASP A 394 12.26 -12.04 16.26
CA ASP A 394 10.97 -12.66 16.57
C ASP A 394 10.00 -11.73 17.31
N ALA A 395 10.53 -10.81 18.12
CA ALA A 395 9.71 -9.81 18.79
C ALA A 395 9.32 -8.68 17.83
N ALA A 396 10.18 -8.30 16.88
CA ALA A 396 9.88 -7.33 15.83
C ALA A 396 8.83 -7.87 14.86
N PHE A 397 8.94 -9.13 14.44
CA PHE A 397 7.91 -9.79 13.64
C PHE A 397 6.56 -9.89 14.37
N ARG A 398 6.57 -10.28 15.65
CA ARG A 398 5.36 -10.28 16.49
C ARG A 398 4.80 -8.87 16.71
N TRP A 399 5.66 -7.87 16.83
CA TRP A 399 5.28 -6.47 16.98
C TRP A 399 4.64 -5.92 15.71
N LEU A 400 5.20 -6.19 14.53
CA LEU A 400 4.54 -5.94 13.24
C LEU A 400 3.20 -6.65 13.16
N GLY A 401 3.11 -7.86 13.72
CA GLY A 401 1.86 -8.61 13.84
C GLY A 401 0.89 -8.15 14.92
N THR A 402 1.22 -7.17 15.75
CA THR A 402 0.19 -6.50 16.57
C THR A 402 -0.75 -5.64 15.73
N GLY A 403 -0.40 -5.38 14.47
CA GLY A 403 -1.23 -4.65 13.51
C GLY A 403 -2.54 -5.34 13.11
N GLY A 404 -2.75 -6.64 13.40
CA GLY A 404 -3.98 -7.36 13.05
C GLY A 404 -3.99 -7.85 11.61
N PHE A 405 -2.99 -8.67 11.25
CA PHE A 405 -2.83 -9.27 9.92
C PHE A 405 -4.03 -10.11 9.48
N ALA A 406 -4.78 -10.68 10.43
CA ALA A 406 -5.97 -11.45 10.11
C ALA A 406 -7.09 -10.62 9.48
N GLN A 407 -7.08 -9.28 9.58
CA GLN A 407 -8.16 -8.41 9.08
C GLN A 407 -8.11 -8.15 7.56
N GLU A 408 -7.12 -8.70 6.87
CA GLU A 408 -6.85 -8.39 5.47
C GLU A 408 -7.44 -9.42 4.51
N ASP A 409 -7.86 -8.94 3.34
CA ASP A 409 -8.20 -9.81 2.23
C ASP A 409 -6.90 -10.41 1.65
N GLN A 410 -6.65 -11.69 1.94
CA GLN A 410 -5.47 -12.38 1.43
C GLN A 410 -5.38 -12.44 -0.10
N ALA A 411 -6.47 -12.17 -0.83
CA ALA A 411 -6.41 -12.06 -2.28
C ALA A 411 -5.65 -10.81 -2.75
N LEU A 412 -5.29 -9.88 -1.86
CA LEU A 412 -4.62 -8.61 -2.15
C LEU A 412 -3.44 -8.43 -1.18
N PRO A 413 -2.20 -8.83 -1.51
CA PRO A 413 -1.04 -8.50 -0.69
C PRO A 413 -0.91 -6.97 -0.61
N PHE A 414 -1.11 -6.43 0.58
CA PHE A 414 -1.34 -5.00 0.75
C PHE A 414 -0.18 -4.27 1.45
N ILE A 415 0.61 -4.95 2.27
CA ILE A 415 1.71 -4.35 3.06
C ILE A 415 2.87 -3.95 2.13
N GLY A 416 2.83 -2.75 1.54
CA GLY A 416 3.82 -2.38 0.53
C GLY A 416 3.90 -3.36 -0.66
N GLY A 417 2.85 -4.17 -0.88
CA GLY A 417 2.82 -5.27 -1.85
C GLY A 417 3.35 -6.62 -1.35
N LEU A 418 3.75 -6.71 -0.08
CA LEU A 418 4.30 -7.92 0.54
C LEU A 418 3.19 -8.77 1.19
N ALA A 419 3.29 -10.08 1.02
CA ALA A 419 2.62 -11.05 1.88
C ALA A 419 3.37 -11.22 3.20
N ILE A 420 2.73 -11.77 4.23
CA ILE A 420 3.34 -12.03 5.55
C ILE A 420 4.61 -12.89 5.44
N GLN A 421 4.65 -13.83 4.49
CA GLN A 421 5.86 -14.58 4.16
C GLN A 421 7.03 -13.67 3.78
N ALA A 422 6.78 -12.68 2.93
CA ALA A 422 7.80 -11.78 2.42
C ALA A 422 8.32 -10.83 3.52
N VAL A 423 7.48 -10.43 4.49
CA VAL A 423 7.91 -9.67 5.68
C VAL A 423 8.97 -10.43 6.49
N GLN A 424 8.83 -11.75 6.61
CA GLN A 424 9.82 -12.55 7.32
C GLN A 424 11.14 -12.69 6.56
N VAL A 425 11.10 -12.88 5.24
CA VAL A 425 12.32 -12.94 4.42
C VAL A 425 13.07 -11.60 4.49
N VAL A 426 12.33 -10.47 4.44
CA VAL A 426 12.90 -9.14 4.70
C VAL A 426 13.55 -9.09 6.08
N ASN A 427 12.87 -9.56 7.14
CA ASN A 427 13.41 -9.57 8.49
C ASN A 427 14.69 -10.41 8.62
N GLN A 428 14.76 -11.57 7.96
CA GLN A 428 15.97 -12.39 7.91
C GLN A 428 17.13 -11.64 7.23
N ARG A 429 16.88 -10.94 6.11
CA ARG A 429 17.90 -10.11 5.44
C ARG A 429 18.39 -8.95 6.31
N PHE A 430 17.47 -8.32 7.02
CA PHE A 430 17.76 -7.17 7.89
C PHE A 430 18.57 -7.56 9.14
N THR A 431 18.27 -8.71 9.73
CA THR A 431 18.82 -9.11 11.03
C THR A 431 19.91 -10.18 10.93
N ARG A 432 20.04 -10.84 9.78
CA ARG A 432 20.86 -12.04 9.53
C ARG A 432 20.56 -13.21 10.47
N GLN A 433 19.44 -13.17 11.18
CA GLN A 433 18.98 -14.25 12.05
C GLN A 433 17.89 -15.06 11.33
N LYS A 434 17.95 -16.38 11.46
CA LYS A 434 16.92 -17.26 10.91
C LYS A 434 15.65 -17.08 11.74
N VAL A 435 14.64 -16.44 11.16
CA VAL A 435 13.30 -16.38 11.74
C VAL A 435 12.69 -17.77 11.64
N THR A 436 12.22 -18.29 12.76
CA THR A 436 11.65 -19.63 12.83
C THR A 436 10.13 -19.55 12.85
N TRP A 437 9.47 -20.30 11.96
CA TRP A 437 8.01 -20.32 11.89
C TRP A 437 7.44 -21.19 12.99
N ASN A 438 6.34 -20.75 13.59
CA ASN A 438 5.63 -21.57 14.56
C ASN A 438 5.15 -22.88 13.91
N VAL A 439 4.73 -22.86 12.64
CA VAL A 439 4.37 -24.05 11.87
C VAL A 439 5.54 -25.01 11.59
N ALA A 440 6.79 -24.55 11.71
CA ALA A 440 7.98 -25.37 11.50
C ALA A 440 8.50 -26.02 12.81
N THR A 441 8.26 -25.39 13.96
CA THR A 441 8.74 -25.89 15.27
C THR A 441 7.68 -26.53 16.14
N ASN A 442 6.41 -26.40 15.78
CA ASN A 442 5.28 -26.93 16.54
C ASN A 442 4.46 -27.88 15.67
N ASN A 443 3.76 -28.81 16.30
CA ASN A 443 2.92 -29.80 15.63
C ASN A 443 1.49 -29.87 16.19
N VAL A 444 1.18 -29.10 17.24
CA VAL A 444 -0.17 -28.99 17.78
C VAL A 444 -0.62 -27.53 17.74
N PHE A 445 -1.72 -27.26 17.05
CA PHE A 445 -2.29 -25.94 16.83
C PHE A 445 -3.74 -25.90 17.29
N LYS A 446 -4.04 -25.09 18.31
CA LYS A 446 -5.39 -25.02 18.90
C LYS A 446 -5.98 -23.64 18.68
N LEU A 447 -7.20 -23.60 18.13
CA LEU A 447 -7.94 -22.34 18.00
C LEU A 447 -8.24 -21.75 19.38
N ASN A 448 -7.87 -20.49 19.59
CA ASN A 448 -8.09 -19.74 20.82
C ASN A 448 -9.06 -18.57 20.59
N LEU A 449 -10.34 -18.82 20.86
CA LEU A 449 -11.39 -17.79 20.86
C LEU A 449 -11.74 -17.29 22.27
N GLU A 450 -10.95 -17.62 23.29
CA GLU A 450 -11.21 -17.14 24.65
C GLU A 450 -11.15 -15.60 24.69
N GLY A 451 -12.16 -14.98 25.31
CA GLY A 451 -12.30 -13.53 25.36
C GLY A 451 -12.70 -12.85 24.05
N ALA A 452 -12.92 -13.60 22.97
CA ALA A 452 -13.37 -13.04 21.69
C ALA A 452 -14.88 -12.80 21.68
N THR A 453 -15.31 -11.70 21.09
CA THR A 453 -16.72 -11.40 20.81
C THR A 453 -17.03 -11.61 19.33
N GLU A 454 -18.29 -11.91 19.02
CA GLU A 454 -18.73 -11.92 17.62
C GLU A 454 -18.82 -10.49 17.08
N ALA A 455 -18.37 -10.32 15.84
CA ALA A 455 -18.41 -9.07 15.10
C ALA A 455 -18.75 -9.36 13.63
N GLU A 456 -18.92 -8.29 12.84
CA GLU A 456 -19.09 -8.38 11.40
C GLU A 456 -17.87 -7.82 10.66
N PHE A 457 -17.51 -8.48 9.57
CA PHE A 457 -16.47 -8.11 8.63
C PHE A 457 -17.10 -7.98 7.24
N PRO A 458 -17.07 -6.81 6.60
CA PRO A 458 -17.65 -6.63 5.29
C PRO A 458 -16.70 -7.05 4.17
N VAL A 459 -17.25 -7.83 3.25
CA VAL A 459 -16.60 -8.20 1.99
C VAL A 459 -17.16 -7.32 0.88
N LEU A 460 -16.27 -6.62 0.17
CA LEU A 460 -16.64 -5.70 -0.91
C LEU A 460 -16.49 -6.40 -2.26
N PHE A 461 -17.62 -6.65 -2.93
CA PHE A 461 -17.64 -7.35 -4.21
C PHE A 461 -18.76 -6.82 -5.10
N GLU A 462 -18.43 -6.49 -6.36
CA GLU A 462 -19.37 -6.05 -7.41
C GLU A 462 -20.37 -4.96 -6.96
N GLY A 463 -19.84 -3.89 -6.37
CA GLY A 463 -20.63 -2.73 -5.90
C GLY A 463 -21.42 -2.97 -4.62
N LYS A 464 -21.25 -4.13 -3.96
CA LYS A 464 -21.99 -4.50 -2.75
C LYS A 464 -21.08 -4.77 -1.57
N ILE A 465 -21.62 -4.51 -0.38
CA ILE A 465 -21.02 -4.86 0.90
C ILE A 465 -21.77 -6.06 1.47
N TRP A 466 -21.05 -7.15 1.72
CA TRP A 466 -21.56 -8.38 2.32
C TRP A 466 -21.01 -8.55 3.73
N PRO A 467 -21.83 -8.37 4.78
CA PRO A 467 -21.41 -8.67 6.14
C PRO A 467 -21.12 -10.17 6.27
N ARG A 468 -19.92 -10.50 6.77
CA ARG A 468 -19.50 -11.85 7.15
C ARG A 468 -19.22 -11.86 8.64
N LYS A 469 -19.37 -13.03 9.26
CA LYS A 469 -19.04 -13.20 10.67
C LYS A 469 -17.54 -12.98 10.88
N ALA A 470 -17.17 -12.44 12.02
CA ALA A 470 -15.80 -12.35 12.49
C ALA A 470 -15.74 -12.53 14.01
N TYR A 471 -14.56 -12.81 14.53
CA TYR A 471 -14.26 -12.74 15.96
C TYR A 471 -13.40 -11.51 16.25
N LYS A 472 -13.68 -10.78 17.33
CA LYS A 472 -12.92 -9.59 17.73
C LYS A 472 -12.37 -9.75 19.16
N ARG A 473 -11.08 -9.45 19.35
CA ARG A 473 -10.40 -9.46 20.66
C ARG A 473 -9.21 -8.49 20.62
N ASP A 474 -9.07 -7.66 21.64
CA ASP A 474 -7.94 -6.73 21.80
C ASP A 474 -7.63 -5.85 20.57
N GLY A 475 -8.68 -5.36 19.90
CA GLY A 475 -8.55 -4.56 18.67
C GLY A 475 -8.19 -5.37 17.41
N LYS A 476 -7.97 -6.67 17.52
CA LYS A 476 -7.77 -7.60 16.41
C LYS A 476 -9.08 -8.22 15.97
N MET A 477 -9.17 -8.57 14.69
CA MET A 477 -10.33 -9.25 14.12
C MET A 477 -9.88 -10.46 13.30
N LEU A 478 -10.57 -11.58 13.48
CA LEU A 478 -10.42 -12.81 12.71
C LEU A 478 -11.65 -12.99 11.81
N PRO A 479 -11.57 -12.66 10.52
CA PRO A 479 -12.68 -12.81 9.60
C PRO A 479 -12.99 -14.29 9.40
N GLN A 480 -14.27 -14.64 9.42
CA GLN A 480 -14.75 -15.94 8.98
C GLN A 480 -15.08 -15.83 7.48
N TYR A 481 -14.04 -15.57 6.70
CA TYR A 481 -14.11 -15.51 5.24
C TYR A 481 -12.80 -16.01 4.61
N GLY A 482 -12.89 -16.60 3.40
CA GLY A 482 -11.73 -17.03 2.63
C GLY A 482 -10.89 -18.10 3.33
N VAL A 483 -9.56 -17.98 3.23
CA VAL A 483 -8.64 -18.97 3.82
C VAL A 483 -8.69 -18.95 5.35
N PHE A 484 -8.95 -17.80 5.98
CA PHE A 484 -9.12 -17.72 7.45
C PHE A 484 -10.31 -18.56 7.94
N GLU A 485 -11.44 -18.55 7.22
CA GLU A 485 -12.58 -19.41 7.55
C GLU A 485 -12.21 -20.89 7.42
N ILE A 486 -11.53 -21.25 6.32
CA ILE A 486 -11.11 -22.63 6.06
C ILE A 486 -10.21 -23.13 7.19
N VAL A 487 -9.17 -22.36 7.54
CA VAL A 487 -8.25 -22.71 8.64
C VAL A 487 -9.00 -22.80 9.97
N THR A 488 -9.87 -21.84 10.28
CA THR A 488 -10.68 -21.85 11.51
C THR A 488 -11.54 -23.12 11.62
N LEU A 489 -12.28 -23.46 10.56
CA LEU A 489 -13.17 -24.62 10.52
C LEU A 489 -12.42 -25.95 10.61
N LEU A 490 -11.22 -26.03 10.04
CA LEU A 490 -10.40 -27.24 10.09
C LEU A 490 -9.71 -27.41 11.45
N LEU A 491 -9.25 -26.33 12.07
CA LEU A 491 -8.66 -26.36 13.43
C LEU A 491 -9.68 -26.74 14.52
N GLN A 492 -10.97 -26.46 14.31
CA GLN A 492 -12.04 -26.94 15.21
C GLN A 492 -12.19 -28.47 15.23
N LYS A 493 -11.70 -29.15 14.18
CA LYS A 493 -11.82 -30.61 14.03
C LYS A 493 -10.52 -31.33 14.34
N GLU A 494 -9.39 -30.67 14.11
CA GLU A 494 -8.07 -31.28 14.13
C GLU A 494 -7.03 -30.27 14.59
N CYS A 495 -6.30 -30.58 15.66
CA CYS A 495 -5.23 -29.71 16.16
C CYS A 495 -3.84 -30.21 15.78
N ASP A 496 -3.68 -31.47 15.42
CA ASP A 496 -2.39 -32.04 15.03
C ASP A 496 -2.06 -31.67 13.58
N ILE A 497 -0.84 -31.18 13.31
CA ILE A 497 -0.47 -30.55 12.04
C ILE A 497 -0.58 -31.49 10.85
N LEU A 498 -0.18 -32.77 10.99
CA LEU A 498 -0.19 -33.70 9.86
C LEU A 498 -1.62 -34.10 9.46
N PRO A 499 -2.48 -34.59 10.37
CA PRO A 499 -3.88 -34.84 10.03
C PRO A 499 -4.61 -33.56 9.58
N TRP A 500 -4.25 -32.39 10.14
CA TRP A 500 -4.83 -31.11 9.71
C TRP A 500 -4.45 -30.79 8.25
N LEU A 501 -3.19 -30.97 7.86
CA LEU A 501 -2.72 -30.75 6.49
C LEU A 501 -3.36 -31.70 5.48
N GLU A 502 -3.62 -32.95 5.86
CA GLU A 502 -4.39 -33.88 5.03
C GLU A 502 -5.80 -33.35 4.76
N ARG A 503 -6.47 -32.79 5.77
CA ARG A 503 -7.79 -32.16 5.62
C ARG A 503 -7.74 -30.91 4.76
N VAL A 504 -6.72 -30.07 4.91
CA VAL A 504 -6.50 -28.88 4.07
C VAL A 504 -6.33 -29.28 2.60
N ARG A 505 -5.45 -30.25 2.33
CA ARG A 505 -5.20 -30.78 0.99
C ARG A 505 -6.48 -31.38 0.40
N HIS A 506 -7.23 -32.15 1.19
CA HIS A 506 -8.51 -32.71 0.76
C HIS A 506 -9.56 -31.62 0.44
N PHE A 507 -9.62 -30.55 1.24
CA PHE A 507 -10.51 -29.42 0.99
C PHE A 507 -10.21 -28.76 -0.36
N PHE A 508 -8.95 -28.39 -0.61
CA PHE A 508 -8.56 -27.72 -1.86
C PHE A 508 -8.66 -28.65 -3.07
N PHE A 509 -8.36 -29.94 -2.91
CA PHE A 509 -8.57 -30.93 -3.98
C PHE A 509 -10.05 -31.08 -4.36
N SER A 510 -10.95 -31.03 -3.38
CA SER A 510 -12.39 -31.23 -3.61
C SER A 510 -13.10 -29.95 -4.07
N ASN A 511 -12.47 -28.78 -3.90
CA ASN A 511 -13.08 -27.50 -4.19
C ASN A 511 -12.57 -26.90 -5.51
N ARG A 512 -13.43 -26.95 -6.54
CA ARG A 512 -13.11 -26.46 -7.89
C ARG A 512 -12.87 -24.95 -7.99
N LEU A 513 -13.16 -24.18 -6.93
CA LEU A 513 -12.85 -22.75 -6.87
C LEU A 513 -11.34 -22.48 -6.73
N TYR A 514 -10.55 -23.49 -6.33
CA TYR A 514 -9.11 -23.37 -6.16
C TYR A 514 -8.40 -24.29 -7.17
N PRO A 515 -7.95 -23.75 -8.31
CA PRO A 515 -7.41 -24.57 -9.39
C PRO A 515 -6.06 -25.21 -9.07
N ASN A 516 -5.33 -24.68 -8.08
CA ASN A 516 -4.05 -25.21 -7.63
C ASN A 516 -4.08 -25.59 -6.14
N VAL A 517 -4.01 -26.89 -5.87
CA VAL A 517 -4.05 -27.44 -4.51
C VAL A 517 -2.84 -27.01 -3.69
N GLU A 518 -1.63 -27.02 -4.26
CA GLU A 518 -0.42 -26.65 -3.51
C GLU A 518 -0.44 -25.17 -3.12
N THR A 519 -0.88 -24.28 -4.01
CA THR A 519 -1.07 -22.86 -3.67
C THR A 519 -2.08 -22.71 -2.52
N GLY A 520 -3.17 -23.47 -2.54
CA GLY A 520 -4.16 -23.48 -1.45
C GLY A 520 -3.56 -23.94 -0.12
N VAL A 521 -2.80 -25.04 -0.13
CA VAL A 521 -2.11 -25.58 1.06
C VAL A 521 -1.10 -24.56 1.62
N GLN A 522 -0.30 -23.94 0.75
CA GLN A 522 0.65 -22.89 1.15
C GLN A 522 -0.08 -21.70 1.79
N ASN A 523 -1.15 -21.20 1.17
CA ASN A 523 -1.94 -20.11 1.74
C ASN A 523 -2.53 -20.47 3.10
N ALA A 524 -2.99 -21.72 3.29
CA ALA A 524 -3.49 -22.18 4.59
C ALA A 524 -2.40 -22.23 5.66
N LEU A 525 -1.19 -22.66 5.32
CA LEU A 525 -0.05 -22.65 6.25
C LEU A 525 0.37 -21.23 6.65
N VAL A 526 0.38 -20.30 5.70
CA VAL A 526 0.63 -18.86 5.98
C VAL A 526 -0.45 -18.27 6.87
N THR A 527 -1.71 -18.61 6.58
CA THR A 527 -2.86 -18.20 7.39
C THR A 527 -2.75 -18.74 8.82
N LEU A 528 -2.33 -20.00 8.98
CA LEU A 528 -2.11 -20.59 10.29
C LEU A 528 -1.02 -19.85 11.07
N GLU A 529 0.14 -19.59 10.45
CA GLU A 529 1.21 -18.79 11.07
C GLU A 529 0.70 -17.41 11.48
N THR A 530 -0.07 -16.75 10.59
CA THR A 530 -0.68 -15.44 10.85
C THR A 530 -1.58 -15.50 12.08
N MET A 531 -2.43 -16.52 12.17
CA MET A 531 -3.32 -16.71 13.30
C MET A 531 -2.56 -17.01 14.60
N VAL A 532 -1.41 -17.69 14.54
CA VAL A 532 -0.53 -17.89 15.71
C VAL A 532 0.08 -16.56 16.17
N VAL A 533 0.64 -15.79 15.25
CA VAL A 533 1.23 -14.47 15.53
C VAL A 533 0.18 -13.51 16.10
N ASP A 534 -1.05 -13.57 15.57
CA ASP A 534 -2.14 -12.74 16.06
C ASP A 534 -2.74 -13.22 17.39
N GLY A 535 -2.37 -14.43 17.85
CA GLY A 535 -2.86 -15.05 19.09
C GLY A 535 -4.21 -15.75 18.95
N TRP A 536 -4.76 -15.85 17.74
CA TRP A 536 -5.97 -16.62 17.44
C TRP A 536 -5.76 -18.13 17.51
N VAL A 537 -4.52 -18.59 17.42
CA VAL A 537 -4.14 -19.99 17.54
C VAL A 537 -2.96 -20.11 18.50
N THR A 538 -3.02 -21.08 19.42
CA THR A 538 -1.86 -21.45 20.23
C THR A 538 -1.10 -22.55 19.51
N ALA A 539 0.24 -22.46 19.51
CA ALA A 539 1.13 -23.45 18.94
C ALA A 539 1.91 -24.15 20.05
N GLU A 540 1.93 -25.48 20.04
CA GLU A 540 2.60 -26.33 21.03
C GLU A 540 3.39 -27.44 20.32
N TYR A 541 4.51 -27.85 20.93
CA TYR A 541 5.30 -28.99 20.47
C TYR A 541 5.00 -30.23 21.33
N ASP A 542 4.45 -31.26 20.71
CA ASP A 542 4.29 -32.61 21.24
C ASP A 542 5.44 -33.50 20.73
N PRO A 543 6.37 -33.94 21.59
CA PRO A 543 7.50 -34.78 21.19
C PRO A 543 7.10 -36.18 20.73
N SER A 544 5.85 -36.62 20.98
CA SER A 544 5.32 -37.90 20.52
C SER A 544 4.88 -37.90 19.06
N GLN A 545 4.77 -36.71 18.46
CA GLN A 545 4.35 -36.52 17.07
C GLN A 545 5.48 -35.95 16.22
N PRO A 546 5.59 -36.34 14.94
CA PRO A 546 6.55 -35.72 14.03
C PRO A 546 6.19 -34.25 13.76
N LEU A 547 7.21 -33.44 13.45
CA LEU A 547 7.03 -32.11 12.87
C LEU A 547 6.70 -32.26 11.37
N HIS A 548 6.00 -31.27 10.82
CA HIS A 548 5.92 -31.13 9.37
C HIS A 548 7.21 -30.48 8.85
N PRO A 549 7.89 -31.04 7.83
CA PRO A 549 9.01 -30.36 7.19
C PRO A 549 8.45 -29.18 6.38
N PHE A 550 8.35 -28.02 7.02
CA PHE A 550 8.01 -26.76 6.37
C PHE A 550 9.30 -26.06 5.97
N GLU A 551 9.66 -26.14 4.69
CA GLU A 551 10.75 -25.36 4.14
C GLU A 551 10.23 -23.98 3.74
N LEU A 552 10.88 -22.95 4.27
CA LEU A 552 10.73 -21.61 3.75
C LEU A 552 11.46 -21.49 2.43
N PRO A 553 11.03 -20.58 1.54
CA PRO A 553 11.95 -20.05 0.55
C PRO A 553 13.08 -19.33 1.30
N GLU A 554 14.20 -20.02 1.56
CA GLU A 554 15.39 -19.47 2.23
C GLU A 554 16.04 -18.35 1.39
N GLU A 555 15.78 -18.37 0.09
CA GLU A 555 15.70 -17.25 -0.85
C GLU A 555 14.57 -17.62 -1.83
N GLY A 556 13.59 -16.73 -2.02
CA GLY A 556 12.37 -17.07 -2.76
C GLY A 556 12.34 -16.45 -4.15
N GLN A 557 11.46 -16.96 -5.02
CA GLN A 557 11.12 -16.32 -6.31
C GLN A 557 10.78 -14.82 -6.17
N THR A 558 10.30 -14.41 -4.99
CA THR A 558 9.84 -13.05 -4.71
C THR A 558 10.92 -12.17 -4.05
N ILE A 559 11.87 -12.72 -3.28
CA ILE A 559 12.94 -11.94 -2.64
C ILE A 559 14.24 -12.71 -2.72
N HIS A 560 15.22 -12.16 -3.44
CA HIS A 560 16.50 -12.79 -3.71
C HIS A 560 17.62 -11.75 -3.87
N GLN A 561 18.87 -12.19 -3.84
CA GLN A 561 20.01 -11.33 -4.19
C GLN A 561 19.85 -10.84 -5.64
N ASN A 562 20.22 -9.59 -5.91
CA ASN A 562 20.12 -9.03 -7.26
C ASN A 562 21.15 -9.72 -8.17
N ASN A 563 20.67 -10.25 -9.29
CA ASN A 563 21.49 -10.93 -10.29
C ASN A 563 21.60 -10.16 -11.61
N ASP A 564 20.78 -9.11 -11.78
CA ASP A 564 20.59 -8.42 -13.06
C ASP A 564 21.63 -7.31 -13.29
N ILE A 565 22.15 -6.69 -12.23
CA ILE A 565 23.00 -5.50 -12.35
C ILE A 565 24.48 -5.90 -12.35
N THR A 566 25.04 -6.13 -13.55
CA THR A 566 26.46 -6.51 -13.72
C THR A 566 27.45 -5.37 -13.46
N PHE A 567 26.99 -4.11 -13.42
CA PHE A 567 27.86 -2.93 -13.25
C PHE A 567 28.55 -2.87 -11.88
N TYR A 568 27.92 -3.41 -10.83
CA TYR A 568 28.46 -3.35 -9.47
C TYR A 568 29.59 -4.38 -9.21
N LYS A 569 29.71 -5.42 -10.05
CA LYS A 569 30.70 -6.49 -9.87
C LYS A 569 32.06 -6.20 -10.51
N ALA A 570 32.22 -5.07 -11.20
CA ALA A 570 33.42 -4.80 -12.00
C ALA A 570 34.54 -4.03 -11.28
N GLU A 571 34.31 -3.47 -10.08
CA GLU A 571 35.32 -2.64 -9.39
C GLU A 571 35.42 -2.87 -7.86
N ALA A 572 35.16 -4.10 -7.38
CA ALA A 572 35.45 -4.51 -6.00
C ALA A 572 36.69 -5.41 -5.90
#